data_AF-A0A1Y5FLT0-F1
#
_entry.id   AF-A0A1Y5FLT0-F1
#
_cell.length_a   1.000
_cell.length_b   1.000
_cell.length_c   1.000
_cell.angle_alpha   90.00
_cell.angle_beta   90.00
_cell.angle_gamma   90.00
#
_symmetry.space_group_name_H-M   'P 1'
#
loop_
_entity.id
_entity.type
_entity.pdbx_description
1 polymer ?
#
loop_
_entity_poly.entity_id
_entity_poly.type
_entity_poly.pdbx_seq_one_letter_code
_entity_poly.pdbx_strand_id
1 'polypeptide(L)'
;MHFAAFAAQNLMLSARAMGYDSCPMIGFDADAVGQLIKLPADHLIVMLLAIGKAAAQPQARGGQLARHEVLLSNRFPDPIHKTTMRPQDHKETTKDTHLNNRPEQSTSF
;
A
#
# COMPACT_ATOMS: atom_id res chain seq x y z
N MET A 1 -9.53 -15.53 -6.17
CA MET A 1 -8.77 -14.32 -5.78
C MET A 1 -7.33 -14.62 -5.31
N HIS A 2 -7.08 -15.65 -4.51
CA HIS A 2 -5.74 -15.92 -3.92
C HIS A 2 -4.58 -16.15 -4.91
N PHE A 3 -4.82 -16.79 -6.06
CA PHE A 3 -3.75 -17.06 -7.05
C PHE A 3 -3.07 -15.79 -7.57
N ALA A 4 -3.86 -14.72 -7.80
CA ALA A 4 -3.32 -13.45 -8.27
C ALA A 4 -2.43 -12.77 -7.21
N ALA A 5 -2.76 -12.92 -5.92
CA ALA A 5 -1.92 -12.40 -4.83
C ALA A 5 -0.56 -13.11 -4.75
N PHE A 6 -0.54 -14.44 -4.89
CA PHE A 6 0.72 -15.19 -4.93
C PHE A 6 1.54 -14.89 -6.19
N ALA A 7 0.89 -14.77 -7.35
CA ALA A 7 1.56 -14.36 -8.58
C ALA A 7 2.20 -12.97 -8.45
N ALA A 8 1.48 -12.01 -7.86
CA ALA A 8 2.01 -10.68 -7.59
C ALA A 8 3.19 -10.72 -6.61
N GLN A 9 3.10 -11.46 -5.50
CA GLN A 9 4.20 -11.62 -4.56
C GLN A 9 5.46 -12.20 -5.22
N ASN A 10 5.30 -13.21 -6.07
CA ASN A 10 6.40 -13.78 -6.83
C ASN A 10 7.01 -12.75 -7.79
N LEU A 11 6.19 -11.98 -8.50
CA LEU A 11 6.67 -10.93 -9.39
C LEU A 11 7.44 -9.84 -8.63
N MET A 12 6.96 -9.46 -7.45
CA MET A 12 7.65 -8.50 -6.56
C MET A 12 9.00 -9.04 -6.07
N LEU A 13 9.09 -10.32 -5.70
CA LEU A 13 10.34 -10.99 -5.32
C LEU A 13 11.33 -11.05 -6.49
N SER A 14 10.86 -11.40 -7.69
CA SER A 14 11.68 -11.41 -8.90
C SER A 14 12.18 -10.02 -9.27
N ALA A 15 11.31 -9.00 -9.23
CA ALA A 15 11.69 -7.61 -9.47
C ALA A 15 12.80 -7.16 -8.50
N ARG A 16 12.65 -7.50 -7.21
CA ARG A 16 13.65 -7.18 -6.18
C ARG A 16 14.99 -7.86 -6.42
N ALA A 17 14.99 -9.13 -6.84
CA ALA A 17 16.19 -9.86 -7.21
C ALA A 17 16.91 -9.24 -8.42
N MET A 18 16.16 -8.63 -9.34
CA MET A 18 16.69 -7.91 -10.50
C MET A 18 17.10 -6.46 -10.20
N GLY A 19 17.02 -6.02 -8.94
CA GLY A 19 17.39 -4.66 -8.53
C GLY A 19 16.32 -3.59 -8.79
N TYR A 20 15.07 -4.00 -9.05
CA TYR A 20 13.92 -3.11 -9.11
C TYR A 20 13.16 -3.09 -7.78
N ASP A 21 12.42 -2.00 -7.55
CA ASP A 21 11.44 -1.93 -6.48
C ASP A 21 10.02 -2.05 -7.05
N SER A 22 9.08 -2.43 -6.18
CA SER A 22 7.69 -2.67 -6.56
C SER A 22 6.72 -2.13 -5.53
N CYS A 23 5.53 -1.70 -5.99
CA CYS A 23 4.48 -1.13 -5.16
C CYS A 23 3.10 -1.68 -5.57
N PRO A 24 2.49 -2.58 -4.77
CA PRO A 24 1.12 -3.04 -5.00
C PRO A 24 0.12 -1.97 -4.58
N MET A 25 -0.91 -1.75 -5.40
CA MET A 25 -1.93 -0.71 -5.22
C MET A 25 -3.32 -1.31 -5.35
N ILE A 26 -4.16 -1.09 -4.32
CA ILE A 26 -5.55 -1.58 -4.27
C ILE A 26 -6.56 -0.41 -4.28
N GLY A 27 -6.14 0.81 -3.92
CA GLY A 27 -7.02 1.99 -3.86
C GLY A 27 -7.27 2.68 -5.21
N PHE A 28 -7.68 1.94 -6.24
CA PHE A 28 -8.01 2.47 -7.57
C PHE A 28 -9.50 2.25 -7.90
N ASP A 29 -10.02 3.02 -8.86
CA ASP A 29 -11.36 2.80 -9.43
C ASP A 29 -11.29 1.66 -10.45
N ALA A 30 -11.81 0.49 -10.07
CA ALA A 30 -11.75 -0.71 -10.89
C ALA A 30 -12.59 -0.60 -12.17
N ASP A 31 -13.70 0.13 -12.15
CA ASP A 31 -14.58 0.28 -13.31
C ASP A 31 -13.94 1.21 -14.34
N ALA A 32 -13.37 2.33 -13.89
CA ALA A 32 -12.65 3.26 -14.76
C ALA A 32 -11.42 2.60 -15.40
N VAL A 33 -10.63 1.85 -14.62
CA VAL A 33 -9.47 1.12 -15.15
C VAL A 33 -9.92 0.00 -16.08
N GLY A 34 -11.00 -0.72 -15.75
CA GLY A 34 -11.58 -1.76 -16.58
C GLY A 34 -12.00 -1.24 -17.96
N GLN A 35 -12.65 -0.08 -18.02
CA GLN A 35 -12.99 0.60 -19.27
C GLN A 35 -11.74 0.99 -20.07
N LEU A 36 -10.73 1.54 -19.39
CA LEU A 36 -9.48 1.98 -20.03
C LEU A 36 -8.74 0.83 -20.73
N ILE A 37 -8.67 -0.34 -20.08
CA ILE A 37 -7.99 -1.52 -20.63
C ILE A 37 -8.91 -2.43 -21.45
N LYS A 38 -10.18 -2.02 -21.66
CA LYS A 38 -11.22 -2.82 -22.33
C LYS A 38 -11.36 -4.22 -21.72
N LEU A 39 -11.47 -4.27 -20.40
CA LEU A 39 -11.53 -5.51 -19.65
C LEU A 39 -12.82 -6.29 -20.00
N PRO A 40 -12.72 -7.58 -20.35
CA PRO A 40 -13.89 -8.44 -20.54
C PRO A 40 -14.73 -8.58 -19.27
N ALA A 41 -16.03 -8.83 -19.43
CA ALA A 41 -16.98 -8.89 -18.31
C ALA A 41 -16.75 -10.06 -17.32
N ASP A 42 -15.98 -11.07 -17.71
CA ASP A 42 -15.62 -12.24 -16.91
C ASP A 42 -14.27 -12.09 -16.17
N HIS A 43 -13.64 -10.92 -16.24
CA HIS A 43 -12.35 -10.63 -15.60
C HIS A 43 -12.48 -9.60 -14.47
N LEU A 44 -11.64 -9.76 -13.45
CA LEU A 44 -11.57 -8.85 -12.31
C LEU A 44 -10.12 -8.38 -12.09
N ILE A 45 -9.95 -7.09 -11.82
CA ILE A 45 -8.66 -6.50 -11.47
C ILE A 45 -8.43 -6.71 -9.98
N VAL A 46 -7.44 -7.53 -9.61
CA VAL A 46 -7.14 -7.84 -8.19
C VAL A 46 -6.27 -6.77 -7.54
N MET A 47 -5.29 -6.25 -8.28
CA MET A 47 -4.41 -5.16 -7.85
C MET A 47 -3.70 -4.56 -9.06
N LEU A 48 -3.22 -3.33 -8.92
CA LEU A 48 -2.23 -2.74 -9.82
C LEU A 48 -0.85 -2.89 -9.18
N LEU A 49 0.19 -3.12 -9.98
CA LEU A 49 1.55 -3.32 -9.49
C LEU A 49 2.53 -2.46 -10.29
N ALA A 50 3.07 -1.43 -9.64
CA ALA A 50 4.13 -0.62 -10.22
C ALA A 50 5.48 -1.33 -10.02
N ILE A 51 6.33 -1.37 -11.06
CA ILE A 51 7.69 -1.91 -11.02
C ILE A 51 8.63 -0.88 -11.67
N GLY A 52 9.74 -0.56 -11.00
CA GLY A 52 10.68 0.43 -11.51
C GLY A 52 11.92 0.58 -10.65
N LYS A 53 12.84 1.46 -11.07
CA LYS A 53 13.99 1.83 -10.23
C LYS A 53 13.53 2.82 -9.17
N ALA A 54 13.98 2.60 -7.94
CA ALA A 54 13.67 3.48 -6.83
C ALA A 54 14.24 4.89 -7.08
N ALA A 55 13.40 5.92 -6.97
CA ALA A 55 13.86 7.30 -7.03
C ALA A 55 14.48 7.76 -5.69
N ALA A 56 14.03 7.18 -4.58
CA ALA A 56 14.49 7.46 -3.23
C ALA A 56 14.43 6.19 -2.37
N GLN A 57 15.09 6.24 -1.21
CA GLN A 57 15.00 5.16 -0.24
C GLN A 57 13.57 5.03 0.31
N PRO A 58 13.04 3.79 0.45
CA PRO A 58 11.74 3.57 1.06
C PRO A 58 11.70 4.10 2.49
N GLN A 59 10.58 4.72 2.86
CA GLN A 59 10.35 5.16 4.24
C GLN A 59 10.28 3.95 5.18
N ALA A 60 10.69 4.15 6.44
CA ALA A 60 10.62 3.10 7.45
C ALA A 60 9.18 2.59 7.60
N ARG A 61 8.98 1.28 7.49
CA ARG A 61 7.66 0.66 7.69
C ARG A 61 7.27 0.74 9.16
N GLY A 62 5.96 0.79 9.44
CA GLY A 62 5.37 0.86 10.79
C GLY A 62 5.56 -0.38 11.69
N GLY A 63 6.61 -1.18 11.47
CA GLY A 63 6.88 -2.42 12.18
C GLY A 63 5.90 -3.54 11.84
N GLN A 64 6.19 -4.74 12.35
CA GLN A 64 5.26 -5.87 12.36
C GLN A 64 4.71 -6.03 13.79
N LEU A 65 3.51 -6.61 13.94
CA LEU A 65 2.98 -7.00 15.26
C LEU A 65 3.92 -8.02 15.92
N ALA A 66 3.87 -8.12 17.25
CA ALA A 66 4.69 -9.09 17.95
C ALA A 66 4.28 -10.52 17.57
N ARG A 67 5.25 -11.44 17.48
CA ARG A 67 5.03 -12.80 17.00
C ARG A 67 3.91 -13.53 17.76
N HIS A 68 3.81 -13.33 19.07
CA HIS A 68 2.78 -13.97 19.90
C HIS A 68 1.36 -13.45 19.64
N GLU A 69 1.22 -12.32 18.94
CA GLU A 69 -0.09 -11.78 18.54
C GLU A 69 -0.61 -12.42 17.24
N VAL A 70 0.28 -12.95 16.39
CA VAL A 70 -0.06 -13.45 15.05
C VAL A 70 0.23 -14.95 14.84
N LEU A 71 1.16 -15.53 15.61
CA LEU A 71 1.51 -16.94 15.54
C LEU A 71 0.75 -17.72 16.61
N LEU A 72 -0.23 -18.50 16.17
CA LEU A 72 -1.03 -19.37 17.03
C LEU A 72 -0.63 -20.83 16.80
N SER A 73 -0.38 -21.56 17.88
CA SER A 73 -0.03 -22.98 17.83
C SER A 73 -1.28 -23.85 17.91
N ASN A 74 -1.43 -24.77 16.97
CA ASN A 74 -2.46 -25.81 16.89
C ASN A 74 -3.90 -25.34 16.64
N ARG A 75 -4.36 -24.25 17.27
CA ARG A 75 -5.76 -23.80 17.20
C ARG A 75 -5.90 -22.29 17.36
N PHE A 76 -6.94 -21.75 16.75
CA PHE A 76 -7.43 -20.42 17.10
C PHE A 76 -8.06 -20.45 18.50
N PRO A 77 -7.95 -19.38 19.29
CA PRO A 77 -8.67 -19.27 20.54
C PRO A 77 -10.19 -19.25 20.27
N ASP A 78 -10.98 -19.70 21.26
CA ASP A 78 -12.44 -19.57 21.21
C ASP A 78 -12.82 -18.09 21.01
N PRO A 79 -13.90 -17.79 20.27
CA PRO A 79 -14.19 -16.42 19.88
C PRO A 79 -14.68 -15.60 21.08
N ILE A 80 -13.78 -14.92 21.81
CA ILE A 80 -14.13 -13.92 22.81
C ILE A 80 -13.17 -12.73 22.79
N HIS A 81 -13.82 -11.56 22.68
CA HIS A 81 -13.35 -10.19 22.89
C HIS A 81 -12.36 -9.62 21.87
N LYS A 82 -12.72 -8.43 21.38
CA LYS A 82 -11.92 -7.59 20.49
C LYS A 82 -10.49 -7.57 21.03
N THR A 83 -9.54 -8.18 20.31
CA THR A 83 -8.11 -7.88 20.45
C THR A 83 -8.00 -6.38 20.61
N THR A 84 -7.46 -5.93 21.75
CA THR A 84 -7.29 -4.54 22.11
C THR A 84 -6.89 -3.74 20.89
N MET A 85 -7.87 -3.04 20.29
CA MET A 85 -7.61 -1.99 19.33
C MET A 85 -6.77 -0.98 20.10
N ARG A 86 -5.48 -0.88 19.77
CA ARG A 86 -4.69 0.25 20.24
C ARG A 86 -5.45 1.52 19.88
N PRO A 87 -5.51 2.54 20.74
CA PRO A 87 -5.90 3.87 20.31
C PRO A 87 -5.15 4.16 19.02
N GLN A 88 -5.89 4.47 17.96
CA GLN A 88 -5.29 4.81 16.68
C GLN A 88 -4.25 5.88 16.96
N ASP A 89 -2.98 5.61 16.61
CA ASP A 89 -1.96 6.65 16.49
C ASP A 89 -2.40 7.54 15.32
N HIS A 90 -3.45 8.32 15.52
CA HIS A 90 -3.70 9.56 14.82
C HIS A 90 -2.57 10.50 15.22
N LYS A 91 -1.40 10.32 14.60
CA LYS A 91 -0.68 11.50 14.15
C LYS A 91 -1.44 12.03 12.95
N GLU A 92 -2.54 12.67 13.27
CA GLU A 92 -3.08 13.81 12.54
C GLU A 92 -1.86 14.67 12.18
N THR A 93 -1.40 14.51 10.93
CA THR A 93 -0.43 15.43 10.39
C THR A 93 -1.25 16.68 10.17
N THR A 94 -1.22 17.57 11.17
CA THR A 94 -1.76 18.91 11.14
C THR A 94 -1.48 19.52 9.76
N LYS A 95 -2.48 19.50 8.89
CA LYS A 95 -2.63 20.57 7.91
C LYS A 95 -3.12 21.76 8.72
N ASP A 96 -2.57 22.93 8.37
CA ASP A 96 -2.93 24.26 8.86
C ASP A 96 -2.09 24.82 10.01
N THR A 97 -0.81 25.07 9.73
CA THR A 97 -0.22 26.37 10.05
C THR A 97 0.76 26.74 8.93
N HIS A 98 0.60 27.95 8.38
CA HIS A 98 1.30 28.56 7.24
C HIS A 98 0.60 28.49 5.86
N LEU A 99 -0.69 28.82 5.85
CA LEU A 99 -1.22 29.71 4.81
C LEU A 99 -0.99 31.18 5.27
N ASN A 100 0.23 31.70 5.18
CA ASN A 100 0.46 33.13 4.91
C ASN A 100 1.94 33.41 4.66
N ASN A 101 2.25 33.84 3.43
CA ASN A 101 3.30 34.78 3.02
C ASN A 101 3.82 34.42 1.61
N ARG A 102 3.05 34.79 0.59
CA ARG A 102 3.63 35.22 -0.69
C ARG A 102 4.11 36.66 -0.52
N PRO A 103 5.34 36.96 -0.94
CA PRO A 103 5.60 38.08 -1.85
C PRO A 103 6.08 37.47 -3.19
N GLU A 104 5.32 37.61 -4.27
CA GLU A 104 5.49 38.69 -5.27
C GLU A 104 6.92 38.78 -5.83
N GLN A 105 7.07 38.25 -7.06
CA GLN A 105 8.02 38.63 -8.13
C GLN A 105 9.51 38.20 -7.94
N SER A 106 10.33 37.86 -8.94
CA SER A 106 10.41 38.22 -10.35
C SER A 106 11.50 37.36 -11.04
N THR A 107 11.28 36.97 -12.31
CA THR A 107 12.27 36.64 -13.39
C THR A 107 13.22 35.45 -13.19
N SER A 108 13.48 34.57 -14.15
CA SER A 108 13.78 34.81 -15.57
C SER A 108 13.70 33.49 -16.35
N PHE A 109 12.95 33.51 -17.47
CA PHE A 109 12.86 32.58 -18.62
C PHE A 109 12.89 31.06 -18.40
#